data_AF-A0AAW8AV78-F1
#
_entry.id   AF-A0AAW8AV78-F1
#
_cell.length_a   1.000
_cell.length_b   1.000
_cell.length_c   1.000
_cell.angle_alpha   90.00
_cell.angle_beta   90.00
_cell.angle_gamma   90.00
#
_symmetry.space_group_name_H-M   'P 1'
#
loop_
_entity.id
_entity.type
_entity.pdbx_description
1 polymer ?
#
loop_
_entity_poly.entity_id
_entity_poly.type
_entity_poly.pdbx_seq_one_letter_code
_entity_poly.pdbx_strand_id
1 'polypeptide(L)'
;MKTKDCNKKLKYMFPEYRDLIVQLREENPYFAKLFEEHNELDKEISQLELDPVNHINNDIEAIKRKKLKLKDEIYRLLKSSEADPLT
;
A
#
# COMPACT_ATOMS: atom_id res chain seq x y z
N MET A 1 8.45 7.36 -13.51
CA MET A 1 9.38 6.55 -12.69
C MET A 1 9.23 6.95 -11.22
N LYS A 2 8.42 6.23 -10.42
CA LYS A 2 8.14 6.56 -9.00
C LYS A 2 7.92 5.32 -8.14
N THR A 3 8.57 4.21 -8.50
CA THR A 3 8.32 2.88 -7.92
C THR A 3 9.25 2.51 -6.75
N LYS A 4 10.31 3.30 -6.51
CA LYS A 4 11.34 3.00 -5.49
C LYS A 4 10.91 3.41 -4.06
N ASP A 5 10.20 4.52 -3.92
CA ASP A 5 9.79 5.06 -2.61
C ASP A 5 8.66 4.24 -1.97
N CYS A 6 7.71 3.77 -2.78
CA CYS A 6 6.56 2.98 -2.33
C CYS A 6 6.98 1.62 -1.75
N ASN A 7 7.97 1.00 -2.38
CA ASN A 7 8.52 -0.28 -1.93
C ASN A 7 9.25 -0.15 -0.59
N LYS A 8 9.91 0.98 -0.34
CA LYS A 8 10.67 1.18 0.88
C LYS A 8 9.78 1.10 2.12
N LYS A 9 8.62 1.75 2.10
CA LYS A 9 7.71 1.82 3.27
C LYS A 9 7.10 0.45 3.63
N LEU A 10 6.74 -0.37 2.65
CA LEU A 10 6.23 -1.72 2.89
C LEU A 10 7.32 -2.69 3.32
N LYS A 11 8.52 -2.59 2.72
CA LYS A 11 9.70 -3.35 3.14
C LYS A 11 10.16 -3.03 4.57
N TYR A 12 9.78 -1.88 5.13
CA TYR A 12 10.03 -1.57 6.55
C TYR A 12 8.91 -2.07 7.47
N MET A 13 7.66 -2.13 7.00
CA MET A 13 6.54 -2.67 7.78
C MET A 13 6.53 -4.20 7.85
N PHE A 14 7.01 -4.87 6.79
CA PHE A 14 7.00 -6.31 6.66
C PHE A 14 8.40 -6.79 6.23
N PRO A 15 9.38 -6.76 7.15
CA PRO A 15 10.75 -7.14 6.83
C PRO A 15 10.86 -8.61 6.42
N GLU A 16 10.06 -9.49 7.04
CA GLU A 16 10.00 -10.93 6.74
C GLU A 16 9.45 -11.22 5.34
N TYR A 17 8.55 -10.38 4.84
CA TYR A 17 7.92 -10.55 3.53
C TYR A 17 8.63 -9.78 2.41
N ARG A 18 9.84 -9.26 2.63
CA ARG A 18 10.54 -8.39 1.65
C ARG A 18 10.71 -9.03 0.28
N ASP A 19 11.15 -10.28 0.24
CA ASP A 19 11.33 -11.03 -0.99
C ASP A 19 9.99 -11.37 -1.64
N LEU A 20 9.02 -11.81 -0.82
CA LEU A 20 7.65 -12.10 -1.26
C LEU A 20 6.97 -10.88 -1.89
N ILE A 21 7.16 -9.69 -1.31
CA ILE A 21 6.65 -8.41 -1.83
C ILE A 21 7.24 -8.11 -3.22
N VAL A 22 8.52 -8.40 -3.44
CA VAL A 22 9.18 -8.17 -4.74
C VAL A 22 8.62 -9.16 -5.76
N GLN A 23 8.58 -10.44 -5.43
CA GLN A 23 8.02 -11.48 -6.30
C GLN A 23 6.55 -11.20 -6.63
N LEU A 24 5.70 -10.95 -5.64
CA LEU A 24 4.28 -10.65 -5.85
C LEU A 24 4.06 -9.39 -6.67
N ARG A 25 4.96 -8.41 -6.61
CA ARG A 25 4.82 -7.23 -7.46
C ARG A 25 5.11 -7.53 -8.93
N GLU A 26 5.97 -8.50 -9.23
CA GLU A 26 6.30 -8.93 -10.59
C GLU A 26 5.32 -9.98 -11.11
N GLU A 27 4.93 -10.94 -10.27
CA GLU A 27 4.01 -12.03 -10.62
C GLU A 27 2.54 -11.61 -10.55
N ASN A 28 2.17 -10.69 -9.65
CA ASN A 28 0.79 -10.30 -9.43
C ASN A 28 0.53 -8.82 -9.84
N PRO A 29 -0.08 -8.57 -11.01
CA PRO A 29 -0.41 -7.22 -11.45
C PRO A 29 -1.47 -6.53 -10.57
N TYR A 30 -2.29 -7.30 -9.84
CA TYR A 30 -3.23 -6.74 -8.87
C TYR A 30 -2.49 -6.11 -7.69
N PHE A 31 -1.41 -6.76 -7.22
CA PHE A 31 -0.55 -6.23 -6.16
C PHE A 31 0.13 -4.91 -6.60
N ALA A 32 0.59 -4.85 -7.85
CA ALA A 32 1.13 -3.62 -8.42
C ALA A 32 0.10 -2.46 -8.44
N LYS A 33 -1.16 -2.75 -8.78
CA LYS A 33 -2.26 -1.78 -8.73
C LYS A 33 -2.57 -1.28 -7.32
N LEU A 34 -2.70 -2.19 -6.34
CA LEU A 34 -2.92 -1.82 -4.94
C LEU A 34 -1.83 -0.88 -4.41
N PHE A 35 -0.59 -1.12 -4.83
CA PHE A 35 0.54 -0.25 -4.49
C PHE A 35 0.43 1.14 -5.10
N GLU A 36 -0.03 1.22 -6.35
CA GLU A 36 -0.21 2.48 -7.06
C GLU A 36 -1.33 3.31 -6.40
N GLU A 37 -2.47 2.69 -6.10
CA GLU A 37 -3.57 3.30 -5.33
C GLU A 37 -3.09 3.76 -3.94
N HIS A 38 -2.33 2.93 -3.21
CA HIS A 38 -1.84 3.32 -1.89
C HIS A 38 -0.94 4.57 -1.96
N ASN A 39 -0.10 4.66 -2.99
CA ASN A 39 0.79 5.80 -3.19
C ASN A 39 0.02 7.06 -3.62
N GLU A 40 -1.03 6.92 -4.41
CA GLU A 40 -1.93 8.02 -4.75
C GLU A 40 -2.62 8.56 -3.50
N LEU A 41 -3.16 7.68 -2.65
CA LEU A 41 -3.78 8.07 -1.38
C LEU A 41 -2.77 8.71 -0.40
N ASP A 42 -1.51 8.25 -0.35
CA ASP A 42 -0.47 8.85 0.49
C ASP A 42 -0.12 10.28 0.05
N LYS A 43 -0.06 10.51 -1.28
CA LYS A 43 0.08 11.85 -1.85
C LYS A 43 -1.13 12.71 -1.54
N GLU A 44 -2.33 12.17 -1.70
CA GLU A 44 -3.57 12.90 -1.45
C GLU A 44 -3.66 13.30 0.03
N ILE A 45 -3.33 12.40 0.97
CA ILE A 45 -3.18 12.73 2.39
C ILE A 45 -2.16 13.85 2.58
N SER A 46 -0.98 13.74 1.97
CA SER A 46 0.07 14.76 2.14
C SER A 46 -0.36 16.12 1.61
N GLN A 47 -1.08 16.16 0.48
CA GLN A 47 -1.63 17.40 -0.08
C GLN A 47 -2.73 17.96 0.82
N LEU A 48 -3.64 17.13 1.32
CA LEU A 48 -4.71 17.54 2.23
C LEU A 48 -4.18 17.99 3.60
N GLU A 49 -3.10 17.40 4.10
CA GLU A 49 -2.44 17.80 5.35
C GLU A 49 -1.65 19.11 5.19
N LEU A 50 -1.18 19.41 3.98
CA LEU A 50 -0.56 20.70 3.65
C LEU A 50 -1.58 21.84 3.50
N ASP A 51 -2.85 21.53 3.27
CA ASP A 51 -3.91 22.50 3.05
C ASP A 51 -4.73 22.72 4.35
N PRO A 52 -4.42 23.74 5.16
CA PRO A 52 -4.98 23.92 6.50
C PRO A 52 -6.49 24.18 6.50
N VAL A 53 -7.07 24.60 5.36
CA VAL A 53 -8.51 24.81 5.19
C VAL A 53 -9.25 23.48 5.02
N ASN A 54 -8.62 22.46 4.44
CA ASN A 54 -9.21 21.15 4.23
C ASN A 54 -9.07 20.19 5.42
N HIS A 55 -8.36 20.59 6.48
CA HIS A 55 -8.11 19.76 7.66
C HIS A 55 -9.40 19.40 8.45
N ILE A 56 -10.52 20.07 8.16
CA ILE A 56 -11.85 19.80 8.74
C ILE A 56 -12.59 18.68 7.96
N ASN A 57 -12.11 18.29 6.77
CA ASN A 57 -12.88 17.47 5.85
C ASN A 57 -12.78 15.96 6.10
N ASN A 58 -13.96 15.33 6.09
CA ASN A 58 -14.21 13.89 6.11
C ASN A 58 -13.31 13.08 5.14
N ASP A 59 -12.80 13.73 4.09
CA ASP A 59 -11.92 13.16 3.08
C ASP A 59 -10.62 12.58 3.65
N ILE A 60 -9.95 13.26 4.60
CA ILE A 60 -8.70 12.72 5.18
C ILE A 60 -8.97 11.42 5.94
N GLU A 61 -10.06 11.35 6.70
CA GLU A 61 -10.45 10.13 7.41
C GLU A 61 -10.84 9.01 6.44
N ALA A 62 -11.59 9.34 5.37
CA ALA A 62 -11.96 8.40 4.33
C ALA A 62 -10.74 7.83 3.60
N ILE A 63 -9.76 8.68 3.27
CA ILE A 63 -8.52 8.29 2.59
C ILE A 63 -7.64 7.45 3.54
N LYS A 64 -7.54 7.82 4.83
CA LYS A 64 -6.86 7.01 5.85
C LYS A 64 -7.50 5.63 5.98
N ARG A 65 -8.85 5.54 5.96
CA ARG A 65 -9.57 4.24 5.93
C ARG A 65 -9.29 3.43 4.67
N LYS A 66 -9.28 4.06 3.48
CA LYS A 66 -8.92 3.38 2.23
C LYS A 66 -7.48 2.85 2.28
N LYS A 67 -6.55 3.65 2.78
CA LYS A 67 -5.14 3.27 2.95
C LYS A 67 -4.98 2.07 3.88
N LEU A 68 -5.75 2.03 4.97
CA LEU A 68 -5.80 0.87 5.86
C LEU A 68 -6.32 -0.38 5.14
N LYS A 69 -7.41 -0.26 4.36
CA LYS A 69 -7.94 -1.37 3.56
C LYS A 69 -6.93 -1.91 2.54
N LEU A 70 -6.20 -1.03 1.85
CA LEU A 70 -5.17 -1.45 0.91
C LEU A 70 -4.04 -2.19 1.61
N LYS A 71 -3.65 -1.75 2.81
CA LYS A 71 -2.66 -2.48 3.62
C LYS A 71 -3.17 -3.86 4.03
N ASP A 72 -4.44 -3.96 4.40
CA ASP A 72 -5.10 -5.24 4.75
C ASP A 72 -5.13 -6.20 3.55
N GLU A 73 -5.52 -5.72 2.37
CA GLU A 73 -5.48 -6.48 1.12
C GLU A 73 -4.07 -6.94 0.76
N ILE A 74 -3.07 -6.06 0.87
CA ILE A 74 -1.66 -6.42 0.65
C ILE A 74 -1.22 -7.51 1.63
N TYR A 75 -1.54 -7.36 2.92
CA TYR A 75 -1.22 -8.38 3.91
C TYR A 75 -1.92 -9.71 3.63
N ARG A 76 -3.16 -9.67 3.16
CA ARG A 76 -3.94 -10.85 2.78
C ARG A 76 -3.31 -11.57 1.60
N LEU A 77 -2.84 -10.84 0.59
CA LEU A 77 -2.12 -11.40 -0.55
C LEU A 77 -0.79 -12.03 -0.11
N LEU A 78 -0.01 -11.32 0.72
CA LEU A 78 1.25 -11.84 1.27
C LEU A 78 1.02 -13.14 2.04
N LYS A 79 0.04 -13.15 2.94
CA LYS A 79 -0.32 -14.34 3.72
C LYS A 79 -0.85 -15.46 2.83
N SER A 80 -1.63 -15.15 1.80
CA SER A 80 -2.14 -16.17 0.88
C SER A 80 -1.01 -16.80 0.06
N SER A 81 0.01 -16.03 -0.32
CA SER A 81 1.17 -16.56 -1.04
C SER A 81 2.17 -17.28 -0.12
N GLU A 82 2.23 -16.92 1.16
CA GLU A 82 3.02 -17.66 2.17
C GLU A 82 2.33 -18.94 2.63
N ALA A 83 1.01 -18.93 2.79
CA ALA A 83 0.22 -20.05 3.28
C ALA A 83 -0.07 -21.14 2.23
N ASP A 84 0.31 -20.91 0.97
CA ASP A 84 0.22 -21.89 -0.11
C ASP A 84 1.61 -22.44 -0.49
N PRO A 85 2.20 -23.36 0.31
CA PRO A 85 3.41 -24.09 -0.09
C PRO A 85 3.12 -25.27 -1.04
N LEU A 86 1.96 -25.33 -1.69
CA LEU A 86 1.59 -26.50 -2.51
C LEU A 86 0.64 -26.18 -3.67
N THR A 87 1.20 -25.74 -4.80
CA THR A 87 0.82 -26.26 -6.13
C THR A 87 2.05 -26.33 -7.02
#